data_AF-H6NRX2-F1
#
_entry.id   AF-H6NRX2-F1
#
_cell.length_a   1.000
_cell.length_b   1.000
_cell.length_c   1.000
_cell.angle_alpha   90.00
_cell.angle_beta   90.00
_cell.angle_gamma   90.00
#
_symmetry.space_group_name_H-M   'P 1'
#
loop_
_entity.id
_entity.type
_entity.pdbx_description
1 polymer ?
#
loop_
_entity_poly.entity_id
_entity_poly.type
_entity_poly.pdbx_seq_one_letter_code
_entity_poly.pdbx_strand_id
1 'polypeptide(L)'
;MSTDNVLSGGAGADVYDIGPDFRRSVIREEGLAGETDTVHLYDEYRASDATVSRSGSDLVVNLGEWNGSQQALTVERFFESAAQRIERFEFGDGSVWTDTQVEQLVQAAAAASGTAGGNTDPAGASAAGLRELLLAAGATE
;
A
#
# COMPACT_ATOMS: atom_id res chain seq x y z
N MET A 1 -13.51 -8.77 -19.79
CA MET A 1 -12.29 -9.58 -19.57
C MET A 1 -11.88 -9.29 -18.14
N SER A 2 -11.98 -10.27 -17.24
CA SER A 2 -11.44 -10.16 -15.88
C SER A 2 -9.95 -10.47 -15.98
N THR A 3 -9.10 -9.52 -15.61
CA THR A 3 -7.64 -9.71 -15.48
C THR A 3 -7.26 -9.51 -14.02
N ASP A 4 -8.05 -10.10 -13.13
CA ASP A 4 -7.67 -10.21 -11.73
C ASP A 4 -6.62 -11.33 -11.64
N ASN A 5 -5.38 -10.97 -11.33
CA ASN A 5 -4.27 -11.90 -11.30
C ASN A 5 -3.82 -12.16 -9.87
N VAL A 6 -3.40 -13.40 -9.59
CA VAL A 6 -2.63 -13.75 -8.40
C VAL A 6 -1.16 -13.77 -8.81
N LEU A 7 -0.35 -12.95 -8.15
CA LEU A 7 1.10 -12.86 -8.34
C LEU A 7 1.81 -13.53 -7.16
N SER A 8 2.82 -14.33 -7.49
CA SER A 8 3.73 -14.96 -6.52
C SER A 8 5.13 -14.98 -7.13
N GLY A 9 6.07 -14.25 -6.54
CA GLY A 9 7.47 -14.19 -6.96
C GLY A 9 8.25 -15.45 -6.58
N GLY A 10 7.87 -16.06 -5.45
CA GLY A 10 8.47 -17.29 -4.95
C GLY A 10 9.29 -17.00 -3.70
N ALA A 11 10.49 -17.59 -3.61
CA ALA A 11 11.45 -17.28 -2.57
C ALA A 11 12.57 -16.41 -3.16
N GLY A 12 13.05 -15.46 -2.39
CA GLY A 12 14.01 -14.46 -2.83
C GLY A 12 13.51 -13.06 -2.57
N ALA A 13 14.31 -12.06 -2.97
CA ALA A 13 13.85 -10.69 -3.07
C ALA A 13 13.25 -10.47 -4.46
N ASP A 14 11.93 -10.34 -4.51
CA ASP A 14 11.15 -10.26 -5.74
C ASP A 14 10.73 -8.82 -6.08
N VAL A 15 10.48 -8.57 -7.37
CA VAL A 15 9.98 -7.29 -7.87
C VAL A 15 8.67 -7.51 -8.62
N TYR A 16 7.61 -6.85 -8.16
CA TYR A 16 6.28 -6.88 -8.74
C TYR A 16 5.98 -5.57 -9.46
N ASP A 17 6.04 -5.59 -10.79
CA ASP A 17 5.75 -4.45 -11.65
C ASP A 17 4.24 -4.24 -11.85
N ILE A 18 3.72 -3.13 -11.34
CA ILE A 18 2.30 -2.76 -11.35
C ILE A 18 2.06 -1.62 -12.32
N GLY A 19 1.58 -1.97 -13.51
CA GLY A 19 1.21 -1.04 -14.56
C GLY A 19 -0.32 -0.84 -14.70
N PRO A 20 -0.74 0.08 -15.59
CA PRO A 20 -2.15 0.44 -15.82
C PRO A 20 -3.10 -0.71 -16.21
N ASP A 21 -2.56 -1.82 -16.74
CA ASP A 21 -3.33 -3.01 -17.11
C ASP A 21 -3.56 -3.98 -15.93
N PHE A 22 -2.96 -3.72 -14.76
CA PHE A 22 -2.98 -4.59 -13.57
C PHE A 22 -4.35 -4.68 -12.87
N ARG A 23 -5.16 -3.61 -12.96
CA ARG A 23 -6.52 -3.53 -12.39
C ARG A 23 -6.56 -3.88 -10.90
N ARG A 24 -7.27 -4.96 -10.54
CA ARG A 24 -7.41 -5.47 -9.18
C ARG A 24 -6.72 -6.81 -9.10
N SER A 25 -5.63 -6.88 -8.35
CA SER A 25 -4.82 -8.09 -8.33
C SER A 25 -4.30 -8.36 -6.92
N VAL A 26 -3.84 -9.59 -6.71
CA VAL A 26 -3.48 -10.13 -5.41
C VAL A 26 -2.01 -10.55 -5.46
N ILE A 27 -1.20 -10.08 -4.53
CA ILE A 27 0.15 -10.61 -4.28
C ILE A 27 0.06 -11.60 -3.12
N ARG A 28 0.66 -12.76 -3.34
CA ARG A 28 0.91 -13.78 -2.32
C ARG A 28 2.40 -13.99 -2.19
N GLU A 29 2.91 -13.60 -1.03
CA GLU A 29 4.28 -13.81 -0.64
C GLU A 29 4.54 -15.26 -0.23
N GLU A 30 5.57 -15.87 -0.81
CA GLU A 30 6.01 -17.24 -0.53
C GLU A 30 7.44 -17.31 0.02
N GLY A 31 8.07 -16.13 0.22
CA GLY A 31 9.42 -15.97 0.73
C GLY A 31 9.58 -16.19 2.23
N LEU A 32 10.78 -15.91 2.70
CA LEU A 32 11.21 -15.98 4.09
C LEU A 32 11.40 -14.57 4.67
N ALA A 33 11.30 -14.47 6.00
CA ALA A 33 11.57 -13.20 6.68
C ALA A 33 13.01 -12.73 6.42
N GLY A 34 13.18 -11.44 6.11
CA GLY A 34 14.49 -10.83 5.85
C GLY A 34 14.84 -10.73 4.37
N GLU A 35 13.96 -11.18 3.48
CA GLU A 35 13.97 -10.84 2.06
C GLU A 35 13.40 -9.41 1.89
N THR A 36 13.63 -8.79 0.73
CA THR A 36 13.20 -7.41 0.45
C THR A 36 12.45 -7.39 -0.85
N ASP A 37 11.16 -7.59 -0.73
CA ASP A 37 10.22 -7.61 -1.84
C ASP A 37 9.77 -6.19 -2.15
N THR A 38 9.71 -5.90 -3.45
CA THR A 38 9.44 -4.56 -3.96
C THR A 38 8.25 -4.59 -4.90
N VAL A 39 7.24 -3.78 -4.59
CA VAL A 39 6.20 -3.41 -5.53
C VAL A 39 6.63 -2.14 -6.25
N HIS A 40 6.80 -2.22 -7.56
CA HIS A 40 7.15 -1.08 -8.42
C HIS A 40 5.91 -0.61 -9.18
N LEU A 41 5.43 0.59 -8.85
CA LEU A 41 4.26 1.22 -9.43
C LEU A 41 4.71 2.21 -10.50
N TYR A 42 4.12 2.10 -11.69
CA TYR A 42 4.48 2.94 -12.84
C TYR A 42 4.06 4.41 -12.64
N ASP A 43 4.53 5.32 -13.52
CA ASP A 43 4.42 6.78 -13.43
C ASP A 43 2.99 7.29 -13.11
N GLU A 44 1.99 6.56 -13.56
CA GLU A 44 0.57 6.84 -13.35
C GLU A 44 0.13 6.77 -11.88
N TYR A 45 0.88 6.07 -11.03
CA TYR A 45 0.53 5.78 -9.65
C TYR A 45 1.42 6.56 -8.69
N ARG A 46 0.85 7.57 -8.04
CA ARG A 46 1.56 8.44 -7.09
C ARG A 46 1.19 8.12 -5.66
N ALA A 47 2.16 8.25 -4.75
CA ALA A 47 1.93 8.02 -3.33
C ALA A 47 0.83 8.92 -2.75
N SER A 48 0.72 10.16 -3.22
CA SER A 48 -0.29 11.13 -2.78
C SER A 48 -1.72 10.76 -3.13
N ASP A 49 -1.91 9.95 -4.18
CA ASP A 49 -3.22 9.53 -4.67
C ASP A 49 -3.61 8.15 -4.13
N ALA A 50 -2.66 7.43 -3.53
CA ALA A 50 -2.87 6.11 -2.97
C ALA A 50 -3.46 6.16 -1.56
N THR A 51 -4.30 5.17 -1.25
CA THR A 51 -4.85 4.96 0.09
C THR A 51 -4.68 3.52 0.51
N VAL A 52 -4.52 3.28 1.81
CA VAL A 52 -4.32 1.93 2.37
C VAL A 52 -5.40 1.60 3.38
N SER A 53 -5.77 0.33 3.42
CA SER A 53 -6.71 -0.21 4.40
C SER A 53 -6.37 -1.66 4.74
N ARG A 54 -6.87 -2.12 5.88
CA ARG A 54 -6.74 -3.51 6.30
C ARG A 54 -8.07 -4.24 6.10
N SER A 55 -8.01 -5.39 5.46
CA SER A 55 -9.15 -6.31 5.30
C SER A 55 -8.78 -7.66 5.91
N GLY A 56 -9.27 -7.96 7.11
CA GLY A 56 -8.87 -9.18 7.83
C GLY A 56 -7.37 -9.16 8.16
N SER A 57 -6.59 -10.08 7.59
CA SER A 57 -5.13 -10.10 7.67
C SER A 57 -4.42 -9.52 6.45
N ASP A 58 -5.18 -9.06 5.45
CA ASP A 58 -4.65 -8.56 4.19
C ASP A 58 -4.49 -7.04 4.21
N LEU A 59 -3.49 -6.56 3.49
CA LEU A 59 -3.33 -5.16 3.12
C LEU A 59 -4.02 -4.91 1.79
N VAL A 60 -4.81 -3.83 1.71
CA VAL A 60 -5.39 -3.35 0.45
C VAL A 60 -4.85 -1.95 0.17
N VAL A 61 -4.11 -1.82 -0.92
CA VAL A 61 -3.60 -0.57 -1.48
C VAL A 61 -4.49 -0.17 -2.65
N ASN A 62 -5.24 0.91 -2.48
CA ASN A 62 -6.06 1.49 -3.54
C ASN A 62 -5.25 2.58 -4.24
N LEU A 63 -5.09 2.44 -5.56
CA LEU A 63 -4.29 3.30 -6.43
C LEU A 63 -5.17 4.26 -7.25
N GLY A 64 -6.46 4.35 -6.94
CA GLY A 64 -7.42 5.21 -7.61
C GLY A 64 -8.09 4.53 -8.82
N GLU A 65 -8.30 5.30 -9.87
CA GLU A 65 -8.96 4.84 -11.10
C GLU A 65 -8.09 5.13 -12.32
N TRP A 66 -7.97 4.15 -13.20
CA TRP A 66 -7.30 4.30 -14.50
C TRP A 66 -8.23 3.82 -15.61
N ASN A 67 -8.45 4.64 -16.65
CA ASN A 67 -9.35 4.36 -17.76
C ASN A 67 -10.73 3.81 -17.33
N GLY A 68 -11.33 4.44 -16.30
CA GLY A 68 -12.65 4.06 -15.78
C GLY A 68 -12.69 2.72 -15.05
N SER A 69 -11.54 2.21 -14.62
CA SER A 69 -11.41 0.97 -13.83
C SER A 69 -10.65 1.24 -12.55
N GLN A 70 -11.20 0.83 -11.42
CA GLN A 70 -10.52 0.90 -10.14
C GLN A 70 -9.24 0.06 -10.14
N GLN A 71 -8.18 0.64 -9.61
CA GLN A 71 -6.86 0.05 -9.52
C GLN A 71 -6.59 -0.25 -8.04
N ALA A 72 -6.37 -1.52 -7.73
CA ALA A 72 -6.11 -1.94 -6.35
C ALA A 72 -5.17 -3.14 -6.31
N LEU A 73 -4.30 -3.14 -5.32
CA LEU A 73 -3.41 -4.24 -4.99
C LEU A 73 -3.79 -4.77 -3.61
N THR A 74 -4.00 -6.08 -3.51
CA THR A 74 -4.14 -6.76 -2.23
C THR A 74 -2.89 -7.58 -1.94
N VAL A 75 -2.26 -7.38 -0.79
CA VAL A 75 -1.18 -8.26 -0.31
C VAL A 75 -1.77 -9.19 0.75
N GLU A 76 -1.86 -10.48 0.43
CA GLU A 76 -2.42 -11.47 1.33
C GLU A 76 -1.56 -11.60 2.60
N ARG A 77 -2.21 -11.71 3.77
CA ARG A 77 -1.55 -12.06 5.04
C ARG A 77 -0.46 -11.10 5.50
N PHE A 78 -0.40 -9.88 4.94
CA PHE A 78 0.55 -8.83 5.29
C PHE A 78 0.64 -8.58 6.81
N PHE A 79 -0.48 -8.68 7.52
CA PHE A 79 -0.57 -8.46 8.96
C PHE A 79 -0.41 -9.74 9.80
N GLU A 80 -0.10 -10.90 9.21
CA GLU A 80 0.13 -12.15 9.95
C GLU A 80 1.59 -12.37 10.34
N SER A 81 2.53 -12.03 9.46
CA SER A 81 3.95 -12.28 9.65
C SER A 81 4.80 -11.35 8.77
N ALA A 82 6.02 -11.05 9.22
CA ALA A 82 6.98 -10.29 8.42
C ALA A 82 7.35 -10.99 7.10
N ALA A 83 7.34 -12.34 7.07
CA ALA A 83 7.62 -13.11 5.85
C ALA A 83 6.50 -13.04 4.78
N GLN A 84 5.42 -12.31 5.05
CA GLN A 84 4.28 -12.17 4.14
C GLN A 84 4.06 -10.71 3.74
N ARG A 85 5.05 -9.86 4.03
CA ARG A 85 5.00 -8.42 3.75
C ARG A 85 5.70 -8.14 2.43
N ILE A 86 5.37 -6.98 1.89
CA ILE A 86 6.20 -6.31 0.90
C ILE A 86 6.93 -5.21 1.66
N GLU A 87 8.26 -5.21 1.58
CA GLU A 87 9.11 -4.27 2.32
C GLU A 87 9.12 -2.89 1.69
N ARG A 88 8.91 -2.79 0.37
CA ARG A 88 9.01 -1.54 -0.38
C ARG A 88 7.88 -1.39 -1.40
N PHE A 89 7.21 -0.25 -1.36
CA PHE A 89 6.31 0.20 -2.41
C PHE A 89 6.91 1.45 -3.06
N GLU A 90 7.41 1.31 -4.27
CA GLU A 90 8.06 2.37 -5.03
C GLU A 90 7.04 2.95 -6.02
N PHE A 91 6.69 4.22 -5.84
CA PHE A 91 5.71 4.92 -6.65
C PHE A 91 6.36 5.59 -7.87
N GLY A 92 5.54 5.83 -8.89
CA GLY A 92 5.99 6.43 -10.14
C GLY A 92 6.57 7.84 -9.98
N ASP A 93 6.18 8.55 -8.91
CA ASP A 93 6.75 9.86 -8.57
C ASP A 93 8.09 9.79 -7.81
N GLY A 94 8.62 8.59 -7.57
CA GLY A 94 9.85 8.34 -6.82
C GLY A 94 9.67 8.26 -5.31
N SER A 95 8.45 8.45 -4.80
CA SER A 95 8.11 8.21 -3.40
C SER A 95 8.25 6.72 -3.06
N VAL A 96 8.72 6.41 -1.86
CA VAL A 96 8.83 5.03 -1.37
C VAL A 96 8.12 4.89 -0.03
N TRP A 97 7.26 3.88 0.10
CA TRP A 97 6.71 3.46 1.38
C TRP A 97 7.36 2.16 1.84
N THR A 98 7.83 2.14 3.08
CA THR A 98 8.25 0.91 3.76
C THR A 98 7.07 0.18 4.39
N ASP A 99 7.21 -1.11 4.67
CA ASP A 99 6.20 -1.90 5.38
C ASP A 99 5.75 -1.22 6.69
N THR A 100 6.69 -0.67 7.44
CA THR A 100 6.42 0.03 8.70
C THR A 100 5.61 1.32 8.47
N GLN A 101 5.92 2.08 7.42
CA GLN A 101 5.13 3.27 7.05
C GLN A 101 3.72 2.89 6.60
N VAL A 102 3.57 1.80 5.86
CA VAL A 102 2.27 1.27 5.46
C VAL A 102 1.44 0.88 6.69
N GLU A 103 2.02 0.21 7.68
CA GLU A 103 1.32 -0.09 8.94
C GLU A 103 0.82 1.18 9.65
N GLN A 104 1.64 2.23 9.72
CA GLN A 104 1.27 3.51 10.31
C GLN A 104 0.12 4.19 9.53
N LEU A 105 0.20 4.19 8.20
CA LEU A 105 -0.84 4.73 7.32
C LEU A 105 -2.18 3.99 7.52
N VAL A 106 -2.15 2.65 7.63
CA VAL A 106 -3.35 1.83 7.89
C VAL A 106 -3.96 2.16 9.25
N GLN A 107 -3.16 2.31 10.30
CA GLN A 107 -3.65 2.71 11.62
C GLN A 107 -4.29 4.10 11.60
N ALA A 108 -3.67 5.06 10.91
CA ALA A 108 -4.21 6.40 10.75
C ALA A 108 -5.54 6.41 9.97
N ALA A 109 -5.63 5.64 8.88
CA ALA A 109 -6.85 5.52 8.07
C ALA A 109 -8.01 4.88 8.87
N ALA A 110 -7.72 3.86 9.68
CA ALA A 110 -8.70 3.24 10.57
C ALA A 110 -9.21 4.21 11.65
N ALA A 111 -8.31 4.98 12.27
CA ALA A 111 -8.67 5.98 13.29
C ALA A 111 -9.57 7.09 12.70
N ALA A 112 -9.24 7.59 11.51
CA ALA A 112 -10.04 8.60 10.82
C ALA A 112 -11.46 8.09 10.49
N SER A 113 -11.58 6.81 10.10
CA SER A 113 -12.87 6.17 9.82
C SER A 113 -13.73 5.96 11.08
N GLY A 114 -13.09 5.72 12.23
CA GLY A 114 -13.76 5.56 13.53
C GLY A 114 -14.19 6.87 14.21
N THR A 115 -13.60 8.01 13.83
CA THR A 115 -13.91 9.32 14.42
C THR A 115 -15.22 9.92 13.87
N ALA A 116 -15.87 9.26 12.89
CA ALA A 116 -17.19 9.64 12.39
C ALA A 116 -18.35 9.47 13.42
N GLY A 117 -18.08 8.97 14.64
CA GLY A 117 -19.09 8.71 15.67
C GLY A 117 -18.84 9.34 17.05
N GLY A 118 -17.82 10.17 17.26
CA GLY A 118 -17.56 10.72 18.60
C GLY A 118 -16.61 11.90 18.60
N ASN A 119 -17.12 13.07 18.98
CA ASN A 119 -16.34 14.28 19.25
C ASN A 119 -15.24 14.01 20.30
N THR A 120 -13.98 14.06 19.89
CA THR A 120 -12.87 14.69 20.62
C THR A 120 -11.78 15.10 19.61
N ASP A 121 -11.33 16.35 19.71
CA ASP A 121 -10.36 17.07 18.85
C ASP A 121 -9.25 17.65 19.75
N PRO A 122 -8.01 18.01 19.32
CA PRO A 122 -7.37 17.95 17.99
C PRO A 122 -5.97 17.28 17.98
N ALA A 123 -5.81 16.25 17.15
CA ALA A 123 -4.56 16.01 16.40
C ALA A 123 -4.99 15.24 15.14
N GLY A 124 -5.75 15.95 14.30
CA GLY A 124 -6.55 15.37 13.23
C GLY A 124 -5.72 14.67 12.17
N ALA A 125 -5.94 13.36 12.02
CA ALA A 125 -5.79 12.66 10.75
C ALA A 125 -6.95 13.05 9.81
N SER A 126 -7.12 14.34 9.58
CA SER A 126 -7.65 14.83 8.30
C SER A 126 -6.52 14.73 7.28
N ALA A 127 -6.79 14.98 5.99
CA ALA A 127 -5.77 15.04 4.94
C ALA A 127 -4.53 15.93 5.25
N ALA A 128 -4.52 16.70 6.35
CA ALA A 128 -3.35 17.39 6.90
C ALA A 128 -2.44 16.53 7.80
N GLY A 129 -2.94 15.56 8.56
CA GLY A 129 -2.11 14.62 9.33
C GLY A 129 -1.38 13.60 8.44
N LEU A 130 -1.97 13.30 7.27
CA LEU A 130 -1.34 12.55 6.20
C LEU A 130 -0.22 13.36 5.50
N ARG A 131 -0.23 14.69 5.58
CA ARG A 131 0.82 15.53 4.97
C ARG A 131 2.12 15.48 5.77
N GLU A 132 2.06 15.47 7.10
CA GLU A 132 3.27 15.37 7.93
C GLU A 132 3.92 13.97 7.85
N LEU A 133 3.12 12.91 7.67
CA LEU A 133 3.65 11.56 7.45
C LEU A 133 4.18 11.38 6.01
N LEU A 134 3.52 12.00 5.02
CA LEU A 134 3.96 11.98 3.63
C LEU A 134 5.21 12.86 3.38
N LEU A 135 5.43 13.92 4.18
CA LEU A 135 6.68 14.69 4.14
C LEU A 135 7.89 13.86 4.62
N ALA A 136 7.70 12.86 5.47
CA ALA A 136 8.76 11.93 5.86
C ALA A 136 9.04 10.86 4.79
N ALA A 137 8.07 10.58 3.89
CA ALA A 137 8.23 9.64 2.77
C ALA A 137 8.85 10.29 1.52
N GLY A 138 8.90 11.63 1.45
CA GLY A 138 9.52 12.40 0.36
C GLY A 138 10.92 12.97 0.67
N ALA A 139 11.46 12.72 1.86
CA ALA A 139 12.81 13.15 2.22
C ALA A 139 13.81 12.08 1.76
N THR A 140 14.22 12.19 0.50
CA THR A 140 15.45 11.55 0.02
C THR A 140 16.64 12.15 0.79
N GLU A 141 17.45 11.30 1.44
CA GLU A 141 18.87 11.60 1.66
C GLU A 141 19.63 11.59 0.32
#